data_AF-A0A6C0IJG4-F1
#
_entry.id   AF-A0A6C0IJG4-F1
#
_cell.length_a   1.000
_cell.length_b   1.000
_cell.length_c   1.000
_cell.angle_alpha   90.00
_cell.angle_beta   90.00
_cell.angle_gamma   90.00
#
_symmetry.space_group_name_H-M   'P 1'
#
loop_
_entity.id
_entity.type
_entity.pdbx_description
1 polymer ?
#
loop_
_entity_poly.entity_id
_entity_poly.type
_entity_poly.pdbx_seq_one_letter_code
_entity_poly.pdbx_strand_id
1 'polypeptide(L)' 'MPYIVYDGVGANKSEIHSIEEFLNIMKHAESHYYEMSFYGFDMEYKNYVLPADFINFTLEEWIDYSGAIYFDSEQ' A
#
# COMPACT_ATOMS: atom_id res chain seq x y z
N MET A 1 11.42 -15.47 6.51
CA MET A 1 10.12 -15.19 5.86
C MET A 1 10.12 -13.72 5.48
N PRO A 2 9.79 -13.38 4.23
CA PRO A 2 9.76 -11.99 3.79
C PRO A 2 8.68 -11.22 4.54
N TYR A 3 8.91 -9.94 4.76
CA TYR A 3 7.97 -9.04 5.43
C TYR A 3 8.03 -7.64 4.84
N ILE A 4 6.97 -6.87 5.08
CA ILE A 4 6.80 -5.52 4.60
C ILE A 4 6.67 -4.61 5.81
N VAL A 5 7.48 -3.55 5.83
CA VAL A 5 7.32 -2.44 6.79
C VAL A 5 6.45 -1.38 6.13
N TYR A 6 5.31 -1.11 6.75
CA TYR A 6 4.32 -0.13 6.30
C TYR A 6 3.70 0.55 7.53
N ASP A 7 3.81 1.86 7.60
CA ASP A 7 3.35 2.72 8.70
C ASP A 7 2.13 3.59 8.33
N GLY A 8 1.57 3.37 7.14
CA GLY A 8 0.44 4.12 6.63
C GLY A 8 -0.91 3.67 7.19
N VAL A 9 -1.98 4.18 6.58
CA VAL A 9 -3.36 3.91 7.01
C VAL A 9 -3.66 2.41 6.93
N GLY A 10 -4.23 1.86 8.01
CA GLY A 10 -4.55 0.44 8.14
C GLY A 10 -3.42 -0.44 8.68
N ALA A 11 -2.21 0.11 8.88
CA ALA A 11 -1.10 -0.61 9.49
C ALA A 11 -1.38 -1.05 10.93
N ASN A 12 -0.74 -2.13 11.36
CA ASN A 12 -0.79 -2.58 12.75
C ASN A 12 0.24 -1.80 13.59
N LYS A 13 0.19 -1.93 14.92
CA LYS A 13 1.11 -1.19 15.82
C LYS A 13 2.60 -1.55 15.66
N SER A 14 2.90 -2.72 15.08
CA SER A 14 4.27 -3.12 14.82
C SER A 14 4.79 -2.63 13.47
N GLU A 15 3.91 -2.13 12.59
CA GLU A 15 4.20 -1.70 11.21
C GLU A 15 4.80 -2.81 10.33
N ILE A 16 4.97 -4.02 10.87
CA ILE A 16 5.50 -5.21 10.19
C ILE A 16 4.32 -6.09 9.79
N HIS A 17 4.29 -6.40 8.50
CA HIS A 17 3.24 -7.15 7.85
C HIS A 17 3.82 -8.29 7.01
N SER A 18 3.16 -9.44 7.03
CA SER A 18 3.32 -10.41 5.94
C SER A 18 2.80 -9.82 4.63
N ILE A 19 3.19 -10.42 3.50
CA ILE A 19 2.69 -10.03 2.18
C ILE A 19 1.15 -10.09 2.13
N GLU A 20 0.55 -11.14 2.72
CA GLU A 20 -0.90 -11.30 2.74
C GLU A 20 -1.60 -10.21 3.56
N GLU A 21 -1.08 -9.89 4.75
CA GLU A 21 -1.62 -8.82 5.60
C GLU A 21 -1.54 -7.47 4.90
N PHE A 22 -0.39 -7.17 4.28
CA PHE A 22 -0.19 -5.94 3.52
C PHE A 22 -1.18 -5.83 2.35
N LEU A 23 -1.31 -6.87 1.54
CA LEU A 23 -2.27 -6.89 0.43
C LEU A 23 -3.73 -6.78 0.93
N ASN A 24 -4.04 -7.33 2.10
CA ASN A 24 -5.36 -7.18 2.69
C ASN A 24 -5.64 -5.74 3.12
N ILE A 25 -4.64 -5.02 3.65
CA ILE A 25 -4.74 -3.58 3.92
C ILE A 25 -4.99 -2.81 2.62
N MET A 26 -4.20 -3.12 1.56
CA MET A 26 -4.30 -2.42 0.27
C MET A 26 -5.62 -2.67 -0.46
N LYS A 27 -6.29 -3.81 -0.28
CA LYS A 27 -7.64 -4.06 -0.80
C LYS A 27 -8.68 -3.05 -0.30
N HIS A 28 -8.44 -2.44 0.85
CA HIS A 28 -9.31 -1.42 1.42
C HIS A 28 -8.80 0.01 1.17
N ALA A 29 -7.76 0.17 0.35
CA ALA A 29 -7.18 1.47 0.03
C ALA A 29 -8.15 2.42 -0.69
N GLU A 30 -9.13 1.92 -1.46
CA GLU A 30 -10.15 2.77 -2.09
C GLU A 30 -10.95 3.58 -1.04
N SER A 31 -11.32 2.96 0.09
CA SER A 31 -12.01 3.66 1.17
C SER A 31 -11.17 4.79 1.76
N HIS A 32 -9.85 4.57 1.87
CA HIS A 32 -8.91 5.56 2.39
C HIS A 32 -8.48 6.59 1.34
N TYR A 33 -8.59 6.27 0.05
CA TYR A 33 -8.26 7.17 -1.05
C TYR A 33 -9.08 8.46 -1.01
N TYR A 34 -10.39 8.33 -0.75
CA TYR A 34 -11.28 9.49 -0.65
C TYR A 34 -10.96 10.34 0.58
N GLU A 35 -10.59 9.72 1.70
CA GLU A 35 -10.16 10.45 2.91
C GLU A 35 -8.83 11.19 2.65
N MET A 36 -7.85 10.51 2.07
CA MET A 36 -6.54 11.09 1.77
C MET A 36 -6.62 12.22 0.73
N SER A 37 -7.37 12.03 -0.35
CA SER A 37 -7.59 13.10 -1.34
C SER A 37 -8.30 14.31 -0.72
N PHE A 38 -9.26 14.11 0.19
CA PHE A 38 -9.90 15.20 0.93
C PHE A 38 -8.91 16.00 1.78
N TYR A 39 -7.93 15.33 2.40
CA TYR A 39 -6.85 15.99 3.14
C TYR A 39 -5.77 16.63 2.24
N GLY A 40 -5.93 16.55 0.92
CA GLY A 40 -5.04 17.19 -0.05
C GLY A 40 -3.76 16.41 -0.35
N PHE A 41 -3.75 15.10 -0.10
CA PHE A 41 -2.66 14.24 -0.58
C PHE A 41 -2.70 14.19 -2.11
N ASP A 42 -1.51 14.23 -2.74
CA ASP A 42 -1.38 14.03 -4.17
C ASP A 42 -1.57 12.54 -4.47
N MET A 43 -2.59 12.23 -5.26
CA MET A 43 -3.04 10.86 -5.51
C MET A 43 -2.85 10.46 -6.97
N GLU A 44 -1.83 11.03 -7.62
CA GLU A 44 -1.41 10.64 -8.95
C GLU A 44 -0.28 9.60 -8.87
N TYR A 45 -0.45 8.48 -9.57
CA TYR A 45 0.60 7.46 -9.66
C TYR A 45 0.75 6.95 -11.08
N LYS A 46 1.89 7.26 -11.69
CA LYS A 46 2.24 6.90 -13.06
C LYS A 46 1.11 7.32 -14.02
N ASN A 47 0.55 6.39 -14.79
CA ASN A 47 -0.55 6.63 -15.73
C ASN A 47 -1.87 5.97 -15.27
N TYR A 48 -1.99 5.67 -13.98
CA TYR A 48 -3.17 4.97 -13.43
C TYR A 48 -4.28 5.95 -13.05
N VAL A 49 -5.53 5.52 -13.24
CA VAL A 49 -6.73 6.22 -12.79
C VAL A 49 -7.11 5.68 -11.41
N LEU A 50 -6.66 6.35 -10.36
CA LEU A 50 -6.93 5.93 -8.99
C LEU A 50 -8.29 6.46 -8.50
N PRO A 51 -9.00 5.71 -7.62
CA PRO A 51 -8.64 4.39 -7.09
C PRO A 51 -9.04 3.21 -8.01
N ALA A 52 -9.69 3.46 -9.15
CA ALA A 52 -10.26 2.42 -10.02
C ALA A 52 -9.24 1.37 -10.48
N ASP A 53 -8.00 1.79 -10.74
CA ASP A 53 -6.91 0.92 -11.20
C ASP A 53 -6.15 0.19 -10.09
N PHE A 54 -6.49 0.39 -8.81
CA PHE A 54 -5.86 -0.35 -7.70
C PHE A 54 -5.98 -1.87 -7.84
N ILE A 55 -7.03 -2.35 -8.50
CA ILE A 55 -7.23 -3.77 -8.80
C ILE A 55 -6.12 -4.36 -9.68
N ASN A 56 -5.41 -3.52 -10.45
CA ASN A 56 -4.37 -3.94 -11.37
C ASN A 56 -2.96 -3.89 -10.76
N PHE A 57 -2.82 -3.33 -9.55
CA PHE A 57 -1.52 -3.18 -8.90
C PHE A 57 -0.93 -4.55 -8.53
N THR A 58 0.30 -4.74 -8.96
CA THR A 58 1.19 -5.79 -8.45
C THR A 58 1.67 -5.47 -7.03
N LEU A 59 2.27 -6.45 -6.35
CA LEU A 59 2.88 -6.22 -5.04
C LEU A 59 3.95 -5.12 -5.09
N GLU A 60 4.80 -5.13 -6.12
CA GLU A 60 5.84 -4.12 -6.33
C GLU A 60 5.24 -2.72 -6.50
N GLU A 61 4.17 -2.59 -7.28
CA GLU A 61 3.50 -1.31 -7.46
C GLU A 61 2.85 -0.82 -6.17
N TRP A 62 2.31 -1.72 -5.35
CA TRP A 62 1.81 -1.35 -4.03
C TRP A 62 2.92 -0.87 -3.10
N ILE A 63 4.07 -1.54 -3.10
CA ILE A 63 5.23 -1.14 -2.30
C ILE A 63 5.71 0.25 -2.74
N ASP A 64 5.89 0.47 -4.04
CA ASP A 64 6.30 1.76 -4.63
C ASP A 64 5.29 2.88 -4.31
N TYR A 65 4.00 2.64 -4.54
CA TYR A 65 2.94 3.62 -4.30
C TYR A 65 2.76 3.97 -2.82
N SER A 66 2.79 2.98 -1.93
CA SER A 66 2.57 3.19 -0.50
C SER A 66 3.83 3.68 0.24
N GLY A 67 5.01 3.63 -0.39
CA GLY A 67 6.28 3.89 0.26
C GLY A 67 6.71 2.79 1.24
N ALA A 68 6.05 1.63 1.21
CA ALA A 68 6.41 0.50 2.07
C ALA A 68 7.79 -0.06 1.70
N ILE A 69 8.42 -0.78 2.64
CA ILE A 69 9.73 -1.39 2.44
C ILE A 69 9.60 -2.90 2.51
N TYR A 70 9.97 -3.60 1.44
CA TYR A 70 10.02 -5.05 1.38
C TYR A 70 11.38 -5.57 1.83
N PHE A 71 11.37 -6.50 2.78
CA PHE A 71 12.55 -7.23 3.22
C PHE A 71 12.43 -8.68 2.77
N ASP A 72 13.29 -9.06 1.82
CA ASP A 72 13.48 -10.47 1.51
C ASP A 72 14.28 -11.12 2.63
N SER A 73 13.83 -12.28 3.09
CA SER A 73 14.48 -12.97 4.20
C SER A 73 15.72 -13.78 3.82
N GLU A 74 16.23 -13.57 2.61
CA GLU A 74 17.48 -14.14 2.14
C GLU A 74 18.58 -13.07 2.12
N GLN A 75 19.26 -12.94 3.27
CA GLN A 75 20.69 -12.57 3.32
C GLN A 75 21.48 -13.75 3.90
#